data_AF-A0A059CG11-F1
#
_entry.id   AF-A0A059CG11-F1
#
_cell.length_a   1.000
_cell.length_b   1.000
_cell.length_c   1.000
_cell.angle_alpha   90.00
_cell.angle_beta   90.00
_cell.angle_gamma   90.00
#
_symmetry.space_group_name_H-M   'P 1'
#
loop_
_entity.id
_entity.type
_entity.pdbx_description
1 polymer ?
#
loop_
_entity_poly.entity_id
_entity_poly.type
_entity_poly.pdbx_seq_one_letter_code
_entity_poly.pdbx_strand_id
1 'polypeptide(L)' 'MRVKVKMTKQEAARLLGKCGDGGVLEFRDVARELVQLPMSRVTVVSGTRPEDGAVGELKSIPEEDEARV' A
#
# COMPACT_ATOMS: atom_id res chain seq x y z
N MET A 1 12.75 1.90 0.43
CA MET A 1 12.72 2.40 -0.96
C MET A 1 11.33 2.14 -1.53
N ARG A 2 10.67 3.15 -2.12
CA ARG A 2 9.33 3.00 -2.73
C ARG A 2 9.43 3.33 -4.21
N VAL A 3 8.68 2.62 -5.04
CA VAL A 3 8.70 2.79 -6.50
C VAL A 3 7.26 2.86 -7.00
N LYS A 4 6.96 3.85 -7.83
CA LYS A 4 5.70 3.94 -8.57
C LYS A 4 5.93 3.42 -9.98
N VAL A 5 4.99 2.63 -10.47
CA VAL A 5 5.10 1.99 -11.78
C VAL A 5 3.84 2.27 -12.58
N LYS A 6 3.99 2.86 -13.77
CA LYS A 6 2.88 3.11 -14.69
C LYS A 6 2.56 1.84 -15.46
N MET A 7 1.37 1.29 -15.26
CA MET A 7 0.90 0.06 -15.90
C MET A 7 -0.28 0.30 -16.82
N THR A 8 -0.43 -0.52 -17.85
CA THR A 8 -1.66 -0.61 -18.65
C THR A 8 -2.76 -1.34 -17.87
N LYS A 9 -4.02 -1.22 -18.32
CA LYS A 9 -5.15 -1.93 -17.73
C LYS A 9 -4.92 -3.45 -17.68
N GLN A 10 -4.34 -4.02 -18.72
CA GLN A 10 -4.05 -5.46 -18.81
C GLN A 10 -2.90 -5.88 -17.88
N GLU A 11 -1.82 -5.09 -17.81
CA GLU A 11 -0.71 -5.32 -16.88
C GLU A 11 -1.18 -5.28 -15.42
N ALA A 12 -1.98 -4.27 -15.07
CA ALA A 12 -2.56 -4.13 -13.74
C ALA A 12 -3.49 -5.31 -13.39
N ALA A 13 -4.35 -5.73 -14.31
CA ALA A 13 -5.25 -6.87 -14.09
C ALA A 13 -4.50 -8.17 -13.79
N ARG A 14 -3.39 -8.44 -14.49
CA ARG A 14 -2.56 -9.64 -14.23
C ARG A 14 -1.93 -9.64 -12.84
N LEU A 15 -1.56 -8.47 -12.33
CA LEU A 15 -0.97 -8.35 -10.99
C LEU A 15 -2.04 -8.38 -9.90
N LEU A 16 -3.13 -7.66 -10.07
CA LEU A 16 -4.25 -7.64 -9.13
C LEU A 16 -4.95 -9.00 -9.03
N GLY A 17 -4.94 -9.80 -10.10
CA GLY A 17 -5.44 -11.17 -10.06
C GLY A 17 -4.63 -12.12 -9.15
N LYS A 18 -3.43 -11.71 -8.72
CA LYS A 18 -2.59 -12.45 -7.76
C LYS A 18 -2.75 -11.94 -6.33
N CYS A 19 -3.56 -10.91 -6.12
CA CYS A 19 -3.79 -10.34 -4.80
C CYS A 19 -4.70 -11.28 -4.00
N GLY A 20 -4.15 -11.87 -2.93
CA GLY A 20 -4.94 -12.70 -2.01
C GLY A 20 -5.78 -11.87 -1.04
N ASP A 21 -6.43 -12.56 -0.10
CA ASP A 21 -7.16 -11.95 1.02
C ASP A 21 -6.17 -11.17 1.91
N GLY A 22 -6.05 -9.86 1.64
CA GLY A 22 -5.10 -8.98 2.32
C GLY A 22 -4.56 -7.87 1.43
N GLY A 23 -4.75 -7.94 0.11
CA GLY A 23 -4.40 -6.83 -0.78
C GLY A 23 -2.89 -6.62 -0.97
N VAL A 24 -2.05 -7.54 -0.50
CA VAL A 24 -0.59 -7.47 -0.56
C VAL A 24 -0.08 -8.49 -1.58
N LEU A 25 0.84 -8.05 -2.45
CA LEU A 25 1.57 -8.90 -3.37
C LEU A 25 2.98 -9.15 -2.83
N GLU A 26 3.45 -10.39 -2.89
CA GLU A 26 4.84 -10.67 -2.54
C GLU A 26 5.78 -10.32 -3.69
N PHE A 27 7.07 -10.13 -3.37
CA PHE A 27 8.07 -9.81 -4.38
C PHE A 27 8.10 -10.84 -5.52
N ARG A 28 7.94 -12.13 -5.20
CA ARG A 28 7.91 -13.21 -6.19
C ARG A 28 6.76 -13.05 -7.20
N ASP A 29 5.62 -12.51 -6.77
CA ASP A 29 4.42 -12.37 -7.60
C ASP A 29 4.57 -11.25 -8.64
N VAL A 30 5.39 -10.25 -8.30
CA VAL A 30 5.59 -9.03 -9.09
C VAL A 30 6.91 -8.98 -9.86
N ALA A 31 7.97 -9.66 -9.39
CA ALA A 31 9.33 -9.54 -9.94
C ALA A 31 9.40 -9.78 -11.45
N ARG A 32 8.76 -10.86 -11.94
CA ARG A 32 8.76 -11.20 -13.38
C ARG A 32 8.05 -10.13 -14.23
N GLU A 33 6.96 -9.56 -13.74
CA GLU A 33 6.24 -8.49 -14.46
C GLU A 33 7.03 -7.18 -14.40
N LEU A 34 7.61 -6.85 -13.25
CA LEU A 34 8.40 -5.62 -13.08
C LEU A 34 9.68 -5.60 -13.92
N VAL A 35 10.37 -6.74 -14.07
CA VAL A 35 11.59 -6.84 -14.92
C VAL A 35 11.28 -6.64 -16.40
N GLN A 36 10.06 -6.93 -16.84
CA GLN A 36 9.64 -6.75 -18.23
C GLN A 36 9.22 -5.30 -18.54
N LEU A 37 9.10 -4.44 -17.53
CA LEU A 37 8.66 -3.07 -17.74
C LEU A 37 9.83 -2.17 -18.16
N PRO A 38 9.61 -1.28 -19.14
CA PRO A 38 10.63 -0.31 -19.50
C PRO A 38 10.84 0.68 -18.35
N MET A 39 12.09 1.05 -18.10
CA MET A 39 12.48 2.00 -17.05
C MET A 39 11.77 3.36 -17.16
N SER A 40 11.37 3.76 -18.37
CA SER A 40 10.59 4.99 -18.61
C SER A 40 9.22 5.01 -17.91
N ARG A 41 8.73 3.86 -17.45
CA ARG A 41 7.47 3.73 -16.68
C ARG A 41 7.69 3.61 -15.18
N VAL A 42 8.94 3.64 -14.71
CA VAL A 42 9.32 3.42 -13.32
C VAL A 42 9.80 4.74 -12.71
N THR A 43 9.24 5.11 -11.56
CA THR A 43 9.65 6.30 -10.81
C THR A 43 10.01 5.90 -9.38
N VAL A 44 11.26 6.11 -9.00
CA VAL A 44 11.70 5.94 -7.62
C VAL A 44 11.18 7.12 -6.80
N VAL A 45 10.44 6.81 -5.74
CA VAL A 45 9.94 7.82 -4.81
C VAL A 45 10.91 7.91 -3.64
N SER A 46 11.72 8.96 -3.65
CA SER A 46 12.53 9.38 -2.50
C SER A 46 11.62 10.19 -1.57
N GLY A 47 11.16 9.58 -0.49
CA GLY A 47 10.32 10.26 0.50
C GLY A 47 10.41 9.60 1.87
N THR A 48 10.59 10.43 2.90
CA THR A 48 10.42 10.05 4.31
C THR A 48 9.01 9.53 4.53
N ARG A 49 8.87 8.56 5.42
CA ARG A 49 7.56 8.01 5.78
C ARG A 49 6.72 9.17 6.34
N PRO A 50 5.43 9.31 5.99
CA PRO A 50 4.51 10.10 6.81
C PRO A 50 4.31 9.50 8.22
N GLU A 51 5.00 8.39 8.52
CA GLU A 51 4.93 7.64 9.79
C GLU A 51 6.07 8.04 10.75
N ASP A 52 7.01 8.88 10.32
CA ASP A 52 8.07 9.45 11.16
C ASP A 52 7.72 10.86 11.68
N GLY A 53 6.47 11.31 11.54
CA GLY A 53 6.02 12.60 12.03
C GLY A 53 4.52 12.64 12.28
N ALA A 54 4.14 12.67 13.56
CA ALA A 54 2.79 12.76 14.11
C ALA A 54 1.89 11.54 13.87
N VAL A 55 2.14 10.49 14.64
CA VAL A 55 1.03 9.65 15.15
C VAL A 55 0.15 10.61 15.95
N GLY A 56 -0.92 11.09 15.33
CA GLY A 56 -2.01 11.72 16.06
C GLY A 56 -2.55 10.69 17.03
N GLU A 57 -2.21 10.86 18.30
CA GLU A 57 -2.80 10.13 19.42
C GLU A 57 -4.32 10.18 19.25
N LEU A 58 -4.92 9.06 18.86
CA LEU A 58 -6.38 8.94 18.78
C LEU A 58 -6.89 9.00 20.21
N LYS A 59 -7.42 10.17 20.59
CA LYS A 59 -8.02 10.37 21.91
C LYS A 59 -9.19 9.38 22.05
N SER A 60 -9.09 8.48 23.02
CA SER A 60 -10.17 7.56 23.38
C SER A 60 -11.40 8.36 23.80
N ILE A 61 -12.57 7.97 23.28
CA ILE A 61 -13.86 8.51 23.70
C ILE A 61 -14.19 7.87 25.06
N PRO A 62 -14.55 8.63 26.10
CA PRO A 62 -14.90 8.06 27.40
C PRO A 62 -16.18 7.23 27.31
N GLU A 63 -16.19 6.10 28.01
CA GLU A 63 -17.34 5.21 28.15
C GLU A 63 -18.42 5.92 28.99
N GLU A 64 -19.64 6.01 28.47
CA GLU A 64 -20.77 6.54 29.24
C GLU A 64 -21.28 5.43 30.18
N ASP A 65 -21.05 5.61 31.48
CA ASP A 65 -21.66 4.79 32.52
C ASP A 65 -23.20 4.90 32.41
N GLU A 66 -23.84 3.81 32.00
CA GLU A 66 -25.28 3.64 32.14
C GLU A 66 -25.58 3.54 33.65
N ALA A 67 -25.74 4.71 34.29
CA ALA A 67 -26.16 4.83 35.66
C ALA A 67 -27.61 4.34 35.78
N ARG A 68 -27.74 3.03 35.97
CA ARG A 68 -28.95 2.37 36.41
C ARG A 68 -29.17 2.68 37.89
N VAL A 69 -30.07 3.60 38.20
CA VAL A 69 -30.84 3.60 39.45
C VAL A 69 -32.29 3.96 39.13
#